data_AF-A0A7V3RZ73-F1
#
_entry.id   AF-A0A7V3RZ73-F1
#
_cell.length_a   1.000
_cell.length_b   1.000
_cell.length_c   1.000
_cell.angle_alpha   90.00
_cell.angle_beta   90.00
_cell.angle_gamma   90.00
#
_symmetry.space_group_name_H-M   'P 1'
#
loop_
_entity.id
_entity.type
_entity.pdbx_description
1 polymer ?
#
loop_
_entity_poly.entity_id
_entity_poly.type
_entity_poly.pdbx_seq_one_letter_code
_entity_poly.pdbx_strand_id
1 'polypeptide(L)'
;MKKADYSRPDYYSRMAKEKGFAARSVFKLAELDSRYGILRHGMRVLDLGASPGSWMQYCAEKVGGDGLVLGIDRKPLNRQLKANERFMLSDVFMAETAALRAQYGAFDLVLSDLAPETIGSKFTDSARSIALAERACQFVEYLLKPGGKFLVKAFQGGDFDRLLKFLRTRFAKVLTTKPKSSRSSSREMYIYCQGFAKGGATEVARPKLRADRIVRGPGREQWPSSRR
;
A
#
# COMPACT_ATOMS: atom_id res chain seq x y z
N MET A 1 -7.24 -9.41 25.66
CA MET A 1 -5.99 -9.13 24.91
C MET A 1 -5.59 -7.68 25.14
N LYS A 2 -4.38 -7.41 25.67
CA LYS A 2 -3.89 -6.03 25.82
C LYS A 2 -3.71 -5.40 24.43
N LYS A 3 -4.33 -4.23 24.19
CA LYS A 3 -4.02 -3.41 23.01
C LYS A 3 -2.52 -3.09 23.05
N ALA A 4 -1.82 -3.24 21.92
CA ALA A 4 -0.43 -2.80 21.84
C ALA A 4 -0.38 -1.31 22.20
N ASP A 5 0.52 -0.93 23.11
CA ASP A 5 0.75 0.47 23.44
C ASP A 5 1.53 1.12 22.29
N TYR A 6 0.86 1.98 21.54
CA TYR A 6 1.46 2.74 20.43
C TYR A 6 2.04 4.09 20.89
N SER A 7 1.94 4.44 22.19
CA SER A 7 2.33 5.76 22.70
C SER A 7 3.83 5.94 22.92
N ARG A 8 4.60 4.85 23.11
CA ARG A 8 6.05 4.90 23.31
C ARG A 8 6.81 4.50 22.04
N PRO A 9 7.78 5.30 21.58
CA PRO A 9 8.65 4.93 20.46
C PRO A 9 9.43 3.65 20.77
N ASP A 10 9.18 2.60 20.00
CA ASP A 10 9.98 1.38 20.09
C ASP A 10 11.40 1.57 19.52
N TYR A 11 12.26 0.58 19.72
CA TYR A 11 13.66 0.58 19.26
C TYR A 11 13.81 1.02 17.80
N TYR A 12 12.99 0.45 16.91
CA TYR A 12 13.02 0.78 15.47
C TYR A 12 12.49 2.20 15.18
N SER A 13 11.58 2.73 15.99
CA SER A 13 11.12 4.12 15.85
C SER A 13 12.24 5.11 16.16
N ARG A 14 13.03 4.85 17.20
CA ARG A 14 14.21 5.66 17.54
C ARG A 14 15.29 5.55 16.46
N MET A 15 15.61 4.34 16.02
CA MET A 15 16.59 4.11 14.97
C MET A 15 16.20 4.77 13.64
N ALA A 16 14.92 4.76 13.26
CA ALA A 16 14.46 5.45 12.05
C ALA A 16 14.73 6.96 12.14
N LYS A 17 14.40 7.57 13.28
CA LYS A 17 14.66 8.99 13.53
C LYS A 17 16.16 9.32 13.48
N GLU A 18 16.99 8.51 14.14
CA GLU A 18 18.46 8.65 14.13
C GLU A 18 19.04 8.56 12.71
N LYS A 19 18.46 7.72 11.85
CA LYS A 19 18.84 7.56 10.44
C LYS A 19 18.13 8.52 9.49
N GLY A 20 17.33 9.46 9.99
CA GLY A 20 16.62 10.46 9.16
C GLY A 20 15.43 9.91 8.36
N PHE A 21 14.93 8.71 8.67
CA PHE A 21 13.74 8.15 8.04
C PHE A 21 12.45 8.60 8.73
N ALA A 22 11.41 8.87 7.93
CA ALA A 22 10.12 9.39 8.40
C ALA A 22 9.33 8.37 9.26
N ALA A 23 9.63 7.08 9.15
CA ALA A 23 8.98 6.04 9.94
C ALA A 23 9.82 4.76 10.02
N ARG A 24 9.55 3.97 11.05
CA ARG A 24 10.15 2.65 11.27
C ARG A 24 9.80 1.60 10.22
N SER A 25 8.77 1.83 9.39
CA SER A 25 8.39 0.89 8.33
C SER A 25 9.46 0.76 7.25
N VAL A 26 10.39 1.71 7.14
CA VAL A 26 11.57 1.61 6.26
C VAL A 26 12.35 0.30 6.47
N PHE A 27 12.48 -0.17 7.72
CA PHE A 27 13.22 -1.39 8.02
C PHE A 27 12.55 -2.65 7.48
N LYS A 28 11.22 -2.63 7.27
CA LYS A 28 10.50 -3.72 6.60
C LYS A 28 10.90 -3.79 5.14
N LEU A 29 10.88 -2.64 4.45
CA LEU A 29 11.27 -2.57 3.03
C LEU A 29 12.74 -2.93 2.85
N ALA A 30 13.63 -2.39 3.68
CA ALA A 30 15.06 -2.70 3.63
C ALA A 30 15.35 -4.20 3.83
N GLU A 31 14.65 -4.85 4.77
CA GLU A 31 14.75 -6.30 4.99
C GLU A 31 14.26 -7.11 3.78
N LEU A 32 13.11 -6.73 3.21
CA LEU A 32 12.52 -7.38 2.04
C LEU A 32 13.37 -7.17 0.78
N ASP A 33 13.90 -5.96 0.60
CA ASP A 33 14.80 -5.59 -0.49
C ASP A 33 16.11 -6.37 -0.41
N SER A 34 16.72 -6.45 0.78
CA SER A 34 17.92 -7.26 1.00
C SER A 34 17.67 -8.76 0.71
N ARG A 35 16.47 -9.27 1.00
CA ARG A 35 16.14 -10.68 0.77
C ARG A 35 15.87 -11.00 -0.70
N TYR A 36 15.24 -10.08 -1.44
CA TYR A 36 14.71 -10.37 -2.78
C TYR A 36 15.36 -9.58 -3.91
N GLY A 37 16.24 -8.62 -3.60
CA GLY A 37 16.83 -7.71 -4.58
C GLY A 37 15.74 -6.94 -5.32
N ILE A 38 14.85 -6.26 -4.58
CA ILE A 38 13.63 -5.65 -5.12
C ILE A 38 13.99 -4.44 -5.98
N LEU A 39 14.79 -3.53 -5.43
CA LEU A 39 15.13 -2.24 -6.01
C LEU A 39 16.46 -2.30 -6.78
N ARG A 40 16.54 -1.54 -7.86
CA ARG A 40 17.76 -1.33 -8.67
C ARG A 40 17.81 0.11 -9.13
N HIS A 41 19.02 0.57 -9.46
CA HIS A 41 19.26 1.87 -10.05
C HIS A 41 18.43 2.08 -11.34
N GLY A 42 17.93 3.29 -11.56
CA GLY A 42 17.13 3.68 -12.73
C GLY A 42 15.67 3.18 -12.74
N MET A 43 15.21 2.46 -11.71
CA MET A 43 13.82 1.98 -11.65
C MET A 43 12.81 3.11 -11.47
N ARG A 44 11.64 2.95 -12.10
CA ARG A 44 10.42 3.70 -11.79
C ARG A 44 9.58 2.92 -10.78
N VAL A 45 9.34 3.51 -9.62
CA VAL A 45 8.65 2.90 -8.48
C VAL A 45 7.37 3.65 -8.17
N LEU A 46 6.27 2.91 -8.01
CA LEU A 46 5.01 3.42 -7.47
C LEU A 46 4.83 2.91 -6.03
N ASP A 47 4.65 3.81 -5.07
CA ASP A 47 4.44 3.52 -3.65
C ASP A 47 3.02 3.88 -3.22
N LEU A 48 2.19 2.86 -2.93
CA LEU A 48 0.80 3.01 -2.51
C LEU A 48 0.69 2.96 -0.99
N GLY A 49 0.07 3.98 -0.39
CA GLY A 49 0.08 4.16 1.07
C GLY A 49 1.39 4.76 1.55
N ALA A 50 1.90 5.74 0.80
CA ALA A 50 3.26 6.23 0.96
C ALA A 50 3.49 7.06 2.23
N SER A 51 2.46 7.67 2.84
CA SER A 51 2.65 8.55 4.01
C SER A 51 3.08 7.74 5.24
N PRO A 52 4.12 8.16 6.00
CA PRO A 52 4.77 9.48 6.00
C PRO A 52 6.01 9.62 5.10
N GLY A 53 6.26 8.67 4.19
CA GLY A 53 7.25 8.78 3.13
C GLY A 53 8.52 7.95 3.33
N SER A 54 8.56 7.07 4.34
CA SER A 54 9.79 6.34 4.67
C SER A 54 10.21 5.31 3.60
N TRP A 55 9.24 4.70 2.92
CA TRP A 55 9.50 3.81 1.79
C TRP A 55 9.95 4.59 0.56
N MET A 56 9.31 5.73 0.28
CA MET A 56 9.77 6.67 -0.74
C MET A 56 11.22 7.11 -0.54
N GLN A 57 11.61 7.51 0.68
CA GLN A 57 13.00 7.90 0.99
C GLN A 57 13.99 6.80 0.63
N TYR A 58 13.71 5.56 1.05
CA TYR A 58 14.55 4.41 0.76
C TYR A 58 14.61 4.09 -0.74
N CYS A 59 13.46 4.09 -1.42
CA CYS A 59 13.40 3.89 -2.86
C CYS A 59 14.19 4.95 -3.62
N ALA A 60 14.03 6.23 -3.28
CA ALA A 60 14.68 7.34 -3.95
C ALA A 60 16.21 7.24 -3.90
N GLU A 61 16.76 6.73 -2.78
CA GLU A 61 18.19 6.45 -2.64
C GLU A 61 18.63 5.26 -3.51
N LYS A 62 17.85 4.18 -3.51
CA LYS A 62 18.19 2.96 -4.28
C LYS A 62 18.09 3.15 -5.79
N VAL A 63 17.11 3.91 -6.27
CA VAL A 63 16.92 4.10 -7.72
C VAL A 63 17.81 5.21 -8.29
N GLY A 64 18.32 6.12 -7.45
CA GLY A 64 19.20 7.20 -7.89
C GLY A 64 18.51 8.27 -8.73
N GLY A 65 19.28 9.24 -9.22
CA GLY A 65 18.77 10.41 -9.96
C GLY A 65 18.05 10.09 -11.27
N ASP A 66 18.43 8.99 -11.93
CA ASP A 66 17.81 8.52 -13.17
C ASP A 66 16.52 7.72 -12.95
N GLY A 67 16.23 7.37 -11.69
CA GLY A 67 14.99 6.71 -11.30
C GLY A 67 13.85 7.69 -11.02
N LEU A 68 12.68 7.13 -10.74
CA LEU A 68 11.50 7.89 -10.33
C LEU A 68 10.80 7.16 -9.20
N VAL A 69 10.38 7.90 -8.17
CA VAL A 69 9.51 7.37 -7.12
C VAL A 69 8.25 8.22 -7.06
N LEU A 70 7.09 7.63 -7.37
CA LEU A 70 5.79 8.25 -7.20
C LEU A 70 5.09 7.65 -5.98
N GLY A 71 4.78 8.48 -4.99
CA GLY A 71 3.94 8.09 -3.85
C GLY A 71 2.49 8.52 -4.01
N ILE A 72 1.56 7.69 -3.55
CA ILE A 72 0.13 8.02 -3.44
C ILE A 72 -0.34 7.74 -2.02
N ASP A 73 -0.91 8.75 -1.37
CA ASP A 73 -1.57 8.58 -0.07
C ASP A 73 -2.67 9.63 0.13
N ARG A 74 -3.68 9.31 0.94
CA ARG A 74 -4.73 10.25 1.36
C ARG A 74 -4.26 11.23 2.43
N LYS A 75 -3.13 10.95 3.08
CA LYS A 75 -2.48 11.82 4.06
C LYS A 75 -1.31 12.56 3.42
N PRO A 76 -1.07 13.83 3.78
CA PRO A 76 0.06 14.59 3.25
C PRO A 76 1.42 13.96 3.64
N LEU A 77 2.45 14.31 2.88
CA LEU A 77 3.84 14.09 3.26
C LEU A 77 4.38 15.34 3.94
N ASN A 78 4.79 15.20 5.20
CA ASN A 78 5.38 16.30 5.96
C ASN A 78 6.91 16.24 5.87
N ARG A 79 7.43 16.22 4.63
CA ARG A 79 8.87 16.22 4.33
C ARG A 79 9.15 16.80 2.95
N GLN A 80 10.34 17.34 2.77
CA GLN A 80 10.80 17.80 1.46
C GLN A 80 11.13 16.61 0.55
N LEU A 81 10.58 16.62 -0.66
CA LEU A 81 10.86 15.62 -1.69
C LEU A 81 12.22 15.87 -2.34
N LYS A 82 12.96 14.80 -2.64
CA LYS A 82 14.14 14.79 -3.49
C LYS A 82 13.73 14.98 -4.95
N ALA A 83 14.68 15.34 -5.81
CA ALA A 83 14.44 15.64 -7.22
C ALA A 83 13.75 14.50 -8.00
N ASN A 84 14.04 13.24 -7.62
CA ASN A 84 13.47 12.03 -8.23
C ASN A 84 12.18 11.52 -7.55
N GLU A 85 11.63 12.26 -6.58
CA GLU A 85 10.38 11.92 -5.90
C GLU A 85 9.21 12.78 -6.42
N ARG A 86 8.04 12.17 -6.54
CA ARG A 86 6.75 12.82 -6.81
C ARG A 86 5.73 12.28 -5.83
N PHE A 87 4.75 13.11 -5.45
CA PHE A 87 3.71 12.70 -4.53
C PHE A 87 2.34 13.18 -4.99
N MET A 88 1.34 12.32 -4.86
CA MET A 88 -0.05 12.64 -5.13
C MET A 88 -0.88 12.43 -3.86
N LEU A 89 -1.45 13.53 -3.36
CA LEU A 89 -2.41 13.50 -2.26
C LEU A 89 -3.76 13.02 -2.80
N SER A 90 -4.03 11.73 -2.70
CA SER A 90 -5.24 11.10 -3.22
C SER A 90 -5.52 9.77 -2.53
N ASP A 91 -6.80 9.43 -2.42
CA ASP A 91 -7.21 8.08 -2.06
C ASP A 91 -6.93 7.12 -3.24
N VAL A 92 -6.31 5.98 -2.97
CA VAL A 92 -6.02 4.97 -3.99
C VAL A 92 -7.27 4.48 -4.73
N PHE A 93 -8.45 4.54 -4.11
CA PHE A 93 -9.72 4.20 -4.77
C PHE A 93 -10.24 5.29 -5.72
N MET A 94 -9.76 6.53 -5.58
CA MET A 94 -10.11 7.65 -6.45
C MET A 94 -9.06 7.90 -7.54
N ALA A 95 -7.81 7.50 -7.30
CA ALA A 95 -6.72 7.67 -8.25
C ALA A 95 -6.96 6.89 -9.56
N GLU A 96 -6.88 7.60 -10.69
CA GLU A 96 -7.13 7.05 -12.02
C GLU A 96 -5.84 6.50 -12.64
N THR A 97 -5.80 5.19 -12.89
CA THR A 97 -4.60 4.52 -13.42
C THR A 97 -4.28 4.99 -14.85
N ALA A 98 -5.27 5.32 -15.68
CA ALA A 98 -5.04 5.84 -17.02
C ALA A 98 -4.32 7.21 -17.01
N ALA A 99 -4.76 8.13 -16.15
CA ALA A 99 -4.12 9.43 -15.97
C ALA A 99 -2.67 9.27 -15.46
N LEU A 100 -2.46 8.38 -14.48
CA LEU A 100 -1.13 8.05 -13.99
C LEU A 100 -0.23 7.47 -15.09
N ARG A 101 -0.76 6.58 -15.94
CA ARG A 101 -0.03 5.99 -17.07
C ARG A 101 0.38 7.03 -18.09
N ALA A 102 -0.51 7.98 -18.39
CA ALA A 102 -0.25 9.07 -19.33
C ALA A 102 0.82 10.03 -18.80
N GLN A 103 0.74 10.40 -17.52
CA GLN A 103 1.67 11.36 -16.91
C GLN A 103 3.03 10.75 -16.57
N TYR A 104 3.05 9.53 -16.02
CA TYR A 104 4.24 8.91 -15.45
C TYR A 104 4.66 7.61 -16.12
N GLY A 105 4.05 7.22 -17.24
CA GLY A 105 4.39 5.97 -17.89
C GLY A 105 4.13 4.73 -17.03
N ALA A 106 4.79 3.62 -17.36
CA ALA A 106 4.72 2.38 -16.60
C ALA A 106 5.87 2.27 -15.62
N PHE A 107 5.67 1.48 -14.58
CA PHE A 107 6.57 1.30 -13.47
C PHE A 107 7.25 -0.08 -13.53
N ASP A 108 8.49 -0.13 -13.05
CA ASP A 108 9.25 -1.37 -12.90
C ASP A 108 8.85 -2.12 -11.62
N LEU A 109 8.34 -1.37 -10.65
CA LEU A 109 7.97 -1.84 -9.33
C LEU A 109 6.73 -1.10 -8.81
N VAL A 110 5.76 -1.86 -8.32
CA VAL A 110 4.66 -1.33 -7.49
C VAL A 110 4.85 -1.84 -6.07
N LEU A 111 4.76 -0.94 -5.10
CA LEU A 111 4.81 -1.20 -3.67
C LEU A 111 3.46 -0.83 -3.04
N SER A 112 3.03 -1.58 -2.04
CA SER A 112 1.84 -1.26 -1.25
C SER A 112 2.05 -1.60 0.21
N ASP A 113 2.16 -0.57 1.05
CA ASP A 113 2.10 -0.68 2.51
C ASP A 113 0.75 -0.16 3.05
N LEU A 114 -0.30 -0.21 2.23
CA LEU A 114 -1.66 0.14 2.62
C LEU A 114 -2.13 -0.69 3.82
N ALA A 115 -2.71 -0.04 4.82
CA ALA A 115 -3.38 -0.70 5.95
C ALA A 115 -4.74 -0.04 6.21
N PRO A 116 -5.76 -0.83 6.55
CA PRO A 116 -7.04 -0.28 6.97
C PRO A 116 -6.94 0.29 8.39
N GLU A 117 -7.86 1.18 8.72
CA GLU A 117 -8.14 1.50 10.12
C GLU A 117 -8.72 0.26 10.81
N THR A 118 -7.94 -0.31 11.72
CA THR A 118 -8.30 -1.54 12.43
C THR A 118 -9.31 -1.24 13.52
N ILE A 119 -10.38 -2.03 13.58
CA ILE A 119 -11.40 -1.95 14.64
C ILE A 119 -11.21 -3.04 15.70
N GLY A 120 -10.20 -3.90 15.53
CA GLY A 120 -9.89 -5.01 16.45
C GLY A 120 -10.64 -6.30 16.12
N SER A 121 -11.61 -6.25 15.21
CA SER A 121 -12.25 -7.44 14.63
C SER A 121 -11.30 -8.08 13.63
N LYS A 122 -10.70 -9.20 14.04
CA LYS A 122 -9.81 -10.03 13.22
C LYS A 122 -10.35 -10.30 11.82
N PHE A 123 -11.64 -10.62 11.71
CA PHE A 123 -12.29 -10.91 10.44
C PHE A 123 -12.41 -9.64 9.58
N THR A 124 -13.03 -8.58 10.12
CA THR A 124 -13.27 -7.32 9.40
C THR A 124 -11.98 -6.64 8.98
N ASP A 125 -10.98 -6.61 9.86
CA ASP A 125 -9.68 -5.99 9.59
C ASP A 125 -8.94 -6.74 8.47
N SER A 126 -9.03 -8.07 8.45
CA SER A 126 -8.45 -8.88 7.36
C SER A 126 -9.16 -8.66 6.02
N ALA A 127 -10.49 -8.64 6.01
CA ALA A 127 -11.27 -8.38 4.79
C ALA A 127 -10.97 -6.98 4.21
N ARG A 128 -10.90 -5.95 5.07
CA ARG A 128 -10.54 -4.59 4.64
C ARG A 128 -9.10 -4.51 4.10
N SER A 129 -8.18 -5.25 4.71
CA SER A 129 -6.80 -5.33 4.22
C SER A 129 -6.71 -6.02 2.87
N ILE A 130 -7.52 -7.06 2.61
CA ILE A 130 -7.58 -7.73 1.31
C ILE A 130 -8.15 -6.80 0.25
N ALA A 131 -9.21 -6.04 0.53
CA ALA A 131 -9.76 -5.06 -0.41
C ALA A 131 -8.72 -4.00 -0.85
N LEU A 132 -7.87 -3.54 0.07
CA LEU A 132 -6.75 -2.64 -0.25
C LEU A 132 -5.68 -3.32 -1.13
N ALA A 133 -5.36 -4.59 -0.85
CA ALA A 133 -4.42 -5.36 -1.66
C ALA A 133 -4.98 -5.63 -3.07
N GLU A 134 -6.26 -5.97 -3.20
CA GLU A 134 -6.96 -6.11 -4.47
C GLU A 134 -6.98 -4.80 -5.26
N ARG A 135 -7.17 -3.66 -4.58
CA ARG A 135 -7.04 -2.35 -5.23
C ARG A 135 -5.62 -2.14 -5.75
N ALA A 136 -4.59 -2.47 -4.98
CA ALA A 136 -3.21 -2.40 -5.45
C ALA A 136 -2.94 -3.32 -6.67
N CYS A 137 -3.57 -4.50 -6.74
CA CYS A 137 -3.53 -5.36 -7.92
C CYS A 137 -4.09 -4.66 -9.18
N GLN A 138 -5.11 -3.81 -9.05
CA GLN A 138 -5.61 -3.05 -10.20
C GLN A 138 -4.57 -2.04 -10.72
N PHE A 139 -3.79 -1.40 -9.84
CA PHE A 139 -2.67 -0.56 -10.29
C PHE A 139 -1.64 -1.39 -11.05
N VAL A 140 -1.33 -2.60 -10.58
CA VAL A 140 -0.40 -3.52 -11.24
C VAL A 140 -0.84 -3.81 -12.69
N GLU A 141 -2.10 -4.19 -12.90
CA GLU A 141 -2.61 -4.57 -14.23
C GLU A 141 -2.45 -3.44 -15.27
N TYR A 142 -2.60 -2.17 -14.87
CA TYR A 142 -2.51 -1.02 -15.79
C TYR A 142 -1.13 -0.34 -15.84
N LEU A 143 -0.38 -0.37 -14.75
CA LEU A 143 0.82 0.46 -14.57
C LEU A 143 2.11 -0.34 -14.48
N LEU A 144 2.08 -1.64 -14.21
CA LEU A 144 3.30 -2.43 -14.09
C LEU A 144 3.79 -2.89 -15.47
N LYS A 145 5.10 -2.74 -15.73
CA LYS A 145 5.73 -3.25 -16.94
C LYS A 145 5.72 -4.79 -16.97
N PRO A 146 5.69 -5.41 -18.17
CA PRO A 146 5.99 -6.83 -18.31
C PRO A 146 7.34 -7.16 -17.66
N GLY A 147 7.41 -8.27 -16.92
CA GLY A 147 8.59 -8.63 -16.14
C GLY A 147 8.79 -7.84 -14.84
N GLY A 148 7.92 -6.86 -14.56
CA GLY A 148 7.97 -6.02 -13.36
C GLY A 148 7.74 -6.79 -12.06
N LYS A 149 7.94 -6.08 -10.95
CA LYS A 149 7.81 -6.60 -9.59
C LYS A 149 6.65 -5.94 -8.84
N PHE A 150 6.08 -6.67 -7.89
CA PHE A 150 5.05 -6.15 -7.01
C PHE A 150 5.31 -6.62 -5.58
N LEU A 151 5.20 -5.72 -4.61
CA LEU A 151 5.26 -6.04 -3.18
C LEU A 151 4.02 -5.46 -2.50
N VAL A 152 3.23 -6.30 -1.83
CA VAL A 152 1.99 -5.86 -1.18
C VAL A 152 1.86 -6.41 0.22
N LYS A 153 1.46 -5.55 1.15
CA LYS A 153 1.01 -5.94 2.47
C LYS A 153 -0.43 -6.44 2.41
N ALA A 154 -0.69 -7.56 3.09
CA ALA A 154 -2.04 -8.01 3.39
C ALA A 154 -2.07 -8.66 4.79
N PHE A 155 -3.20 -8.55 5.48
CA PHE A 155 -3.42 -9.26 6.73
C PHE A 155 -3.87 -10.68 6.44
N GLN A 156 -3.18 -11.66 7.04
CA GLN A 156 -3.55 -13.05 6.90
C GLN A 156 -4.95 -13.31 7.48
N GLY A 157 -5.84 -13.92 6.70
CA GLY A 157 -7.26 -14.14 7.01
C GLY A 157 -7.94 -14.95 5.90
N GLY A 158 -9.28 -15.01 5.91
CA GLY A 158 -10.06 -15.92 5.06
C GLY A 158 -9.77 -15.80 3.56
N ASP A 159 -9.65 -14.58 3.04
CA ASP A 159 -9.44 -14.33 1.60
C ASP A 159 -7.96 -14.24 1.18
N PHE A 160 -7.02 -14.45 2.10
CA PHE A 160 -5.59 -14.34 1.81
C PHE A 160 -5.11 -15.35 0.77
N ASP A 161 -5.57 -16.61 0.86
CA ASP A 161 -5.19 -17.65 -0.10
C ASP A 161 -5.80 -17.42 -1.48
N ARG A 162 -6.98 -16.77 -1.54
CA ARG A 162 -7.60 -16.36 -2.81
C ARG A 162 -6.74 -15.30 -3.51
N LEU A 163 -6.25 -14.31 -2.77
CA LEU A 163 -5.33 -13.29 -3.29
C LEU A 163 -4.03 -13.95 -3.81
N LEU A 164 -3.46 -14.91 -3.07
CA LEU A 164 -2.26 -15.64 -3.52
C LEU A 164 -2.50 -16.42 -4.82
N LYS A 165 -3.62 -17.14 -4.92
CA LYS A 165 -4.00 -17.85 -6.15
C LYS A 165 -4.11 -16.89 -7.32
N PHE A 166 -4.78 -15.74 -7.13
CA PHE A 166 -4.87 -14.70 -8.15
C PHE A 166 -3.48 -14.24 -8.60
N LEU A 167 -2.60 -13.84 -7.67
CA LEU A 167 -1.26 -13.34 -8.00
C LEU A 167 -0.40 -14.38 -8.72
N ARG A 168 -0.52 -15.67 -8.37
CA ARG A 168 0.20 -16.77 -9.04
C ARG A 168 -0.19 -16.96 -10.51
N THR A 169 -1.37 -16.51 -10.92
CA THR A 169 -1.77 -16.53 -12.33
C THR A 169 -1.20 -15.35 -13.14
N ARG A 170 -0.65 -14.32 -12.47
CA ARG A 170 -0.13 -13.08 -13.09
C ARG A 170 1.38 -12.97 -13.04
N PHE A 171 2.03 -13.67 -12.11
CA PHE A 171 3.46 -13.53 -11.86
C PHE A 171 4.16 -14.88 -11.91
N ALA A 172 5.35 -14.90 -12.50
CA ALA A 172 6.20 -16.09 -12.57
C ALA A 172 6.61 -16.60 -11.18
N LYS A 173 6.73 -15.70 -10.20
CA LYS A 173 7.12 -16.03 -8.81
C LYS A 173 6.29 -15.24 -7.82
N VAL A 174 5.75 -15.94 -6.81
CA VAL A 174 4.99 -15.36 -5.69
C VAL A 174 5.47 -15.98 -4.38
N LEU A 175 6.01 -15.15 -3.48
CA LEU A 175 6.52 -15.54 -2.17
C LEU A 175 5.83 -14.74 -1.07
N THR A 176 5.60 -15.36 0.09
CA THR A 176 5.10 -14.67 1.29
C THR A 176 6.20 -14.54 2.34
N THR A 177 6.19 -13.44 3.09
CA THR A 177 7.14 -13.24 4.19
C THR A 177 6.55 -12.32 5.26
N LYS A 178 6.85 -12.65 6.51
CA LYS A 178 6.68 -11.76 7.66
C LYS A 178 8.03 -11.13 8.00
N PRO A 179 8.22 -9.81 7.83
CA PRO A 179 9.46 -9.15 8.23
C PRO A 179 9.69 -9.28 9.73
N LYS A 180 10.94 -9.46 10.17
CA LYS A 180 11.32 -9.50 11.60
C LYS A 180 11.05 -8.17 12.29
N SER A 181 11.10 -7.08 11.55
CA SER A 181 10.74 -5.74 12.02
C SER A 181 9.22 -5.55 12.21
N SER A 182 8.38 -6.49 11.76
CA SER A 182 6.96 -6.51 12.08
C SER A 182 6.73 -6.76 13.58
N ARG A 183 5.71 -6.12 14.15
CA ARG A 183 5.32 -6.40 15.55
C ARG A 183 4.75 -7.81 15.62
N SER A 184 5.11 -8.57 16.65
CA SER A 184 4.65 -9.95 16.86
C SER A 184 3.12 -10.07 16.93
N SER A 185 2.43 -9.05 17.44
CA SER A 185 0.98 -8.98 17.50
C SER A 185 0.30 -8.68 16.16
N SER A 186 1.04 -8.21 15.15
CA SER A 186 0.49 -7.88 13.83
C SER A 186 0.24 -9.16 13.02
N ARG A 187 -0.85 -9.17 12.27
CA ARG A 187 -1.17 -10.24 11.30
C ARG A 187 -0.71 -9.91 9.89
N GLU A 188 0.06 -8.84 9.74
CA GLU A 188 0.60 -8.45 8.45
C GLU A 188 1.56 -9.53 7.91
N MET A 189 1.39 -9.76 6.62
CA MET A 189 2.25 -10.53 5.73
C MET A 189 2.54 -9.66 4.52
N TYR A 190 3.74 -9.79 3.97
CA TYR A 190 4.07 -9.21 2.68
C TYR A 190 4.12 -10.32 1.63
N ILE A 191 3.55 -10.03 0.46
CA ILE A 191 3.56 -10.91 -0.71
C ILE A 191 4.47 -10.25 -1.75
N TYR A 192 5.60 -10.90 -2.04
CA TYR A 192 6.53 -10.50 -3.08
C TYR A 192 6.23 -11.26 -4.36
N CYS A 193 6.01 -10.52 -5.45
CA CYS A 193 5.70 -11.03 -6.76
C CYS A 193 6.74 -10.53 -7.77
N GLN A 194 7.18 -11.41 -8.67
CA GLN A 194 8.19 -11.09 -9.68
C GLN A 194 7.84 -11.74 -11.02
N GLY A 195 8.15 -11.01 -12.09
CA GLY A 195 7.95 -11.50 -13.46
C GLY A 195 6.49 -11.38 -13.86
N PHE A 196 5.95 -10.17 -13.85
CA PHE A 196 4.58 -9.91 -14.29
C PHE A 196 4.38 -10.35 -15.74
N ALA A 197 3.55 -11.37 -15.94
CA ALA A 197 3.04 -11.79 -17.23
C ALA A 197 1.96 -10.78 -17.61
N LYS A 198 2.27 -9.89 -18.57
CA LYS A 198 1.34 -8.85 -19.03
C LYS A 198 0.02 -9.49 -19.45
N GLY A 199 -1.01 -9.42 -18.59
CA GLY A 199 -2.36 -9.83 -18.93
C GLY A 199 -2.99 -8.81 -19.86
N GLY A 200 -3.68 -9.26 -20.90
CA GLY A 200 -4.50 -8.37 -21.73
C GLY A 200 -5.67 -7.84 -20.91
N ALA A 201 -5.56 -6.63 -20.36
CA ALA A 201 -6.65 -5.98 -19.65
C ALA A 201 -7.11 -4.74 -20.41
N THR A 202 -8.21 -4.92 -21.16
CA THR A 202 -9.23 -3.88 -21.33
C THR A 202 -9.76 -3.45 -19.96
N GLU A 203 -10.31 -2.24 -19.89
CA GLU A 203 -10.80 -1.60 -18.67
C GLU A 203 -11.80 -2.51 -17.90
N VAL A 204 -11.44 -2.97 -16.70
CA VAL A 204 -12.41 -3.61 -15.82
C VAL A 204 -13.17 -2.49 -15.13
N ALA A 205 -14.42 -2.27 -15.57
CA ALA A 205 -15.33 -1.30 -14.98
C ALA A 205 -15.33 -1.43 -13.45
N ARG A 206 -15.33 -0.27 -12.76
CA ARG A 206 -15.35 -0.16 -11.30
C ARG A 206 -16.29 -1.22 -10.71
N PRO A 207 -15.86 -2.06 -9.74
CA PRO A 207 -16.80 -2.92 -9.06
C PRO A 207 -17.86 -2.02 -8.42
N LYS A 208 -19.13 -2.22 -8.82
CA LYS A 208 -20.27 -1.58 -8.14
C LYS A 208 -20.17 -1.97 -6.67
N LEU A 209 -19.75 -1.03 -5.84
CA LEU A 209 -19.87 -1.16 -4.39
C LEU A 209 -21.32 -1.56 -4.12
N ARG A 210 -21.56 -2.71 -3.50
CA ARG A 210 -22.89 -3.05 -3.00
C ARG A 210 -23.23 -2.01 -1.94
N ALA A 211 -24.00 -1.02 -2.35
CA ALA A 211 -24.47 0.09 -1.52
C ALA A 211 -25.61 -0.35 -0.59
N ASP A 212 -25.52 -1.53 0.03
CA ASP A 212 -26.59 -2.06 0.89
C ASP A 212 -26.01 -2.67 2.17
N ARG A 213 -25.36 -1.83 2.98
CA ARG A 213 -25.25 -2.05 4.43
C ARG A 213 -24.73 -0.81 5.17
N ILE A 214 -25.33 0.34 4.88
CA ILE A 214 -25.40 1.41 5.88
C ILE A 214 -26.61 1.07 6.74
N VAL A 215 -26.34 0.57 7.95
CA VAL A 215 -27.34 0.54 9.02
C VAL A 215 -27.76 2.00 9.22
N ARG A 216 -28.98 2.34 8.78
CA ARG A 216 -29.59 3.63 9.10
C ARG A 216 -29.74 3.69 10.62
N GLY A 217 -28.99 4.57 11.27
CA GLY A 217 -29.28 4.95 12.65
C GLY A 217 -30.66 5.61 12.73
N PRO A 218 -31.35 5.52 13.89
CA PRO A 218 -32.67 6.12 14.04
C PRO A 218 -32.59 7.63 13.80
N GLY A 219 -33.54 8.12 13.01
CA GLY A 219 -33.60 9.49 12.53
C GLY A 219 -33.72 10.51 13.66
N ARG A 220 -33.16 11.70 13.40
CA ARG A 220 -33.33 12.90 14.22
C ARG A 220 -34.80 13.30 14.20
N GLU A 221 -35.42 13.31 15.36
CA GLU A 221 -36.71 13.96 15.57
C GLU A 221 -36.48 15.47 15.74
N GLN A 222 -37.33 16.24 15.06
CA GLN A 222 -37.18 17.67 14.82
C GLN A 222 -37.63 18.47 16.04
N TRP A 223 -36.85 19.49 16.41
CA TRP A 223 -37.24 20.51 17.38
C TRP A 223 -37.98 21.64 16.65
N PRO A 224 -39.25 21.96 16.96
CA PRO A 224 -39.90 23.13 16.36
C PRO A 224 -39.43 24.41 17.06
N SER A 225 -38.93 25.36 16.26
CA SER A 225 -38.59 26.72 16.68
C SER A 225 -39.83 27.57 16.92
N SER A 226 -39.79 28.30 18.03
CA SER A 226 -40.73 29.29 18.56
C SER A 226 -41.33 30.34 17.59
N ARG A 227 -42.60 30.72 17.82
CA ARG A 227 -43.12 32.07 18.17
C ARG A 227 -44.53 32.33 17.58
N ARG A 228 -45.55 32.42 18.44
CA ARG A 228 -46.30 33.63 18.83
C ARG A 228 -47.39 33.22 19.82
#